data_AF-K5BBL2-F1
#
_entry.id   AF-K5BBL2-F1
#
_cell.length_a   1.000
_cell.length_b   1.000
_cell.length_c   1.000
_cell.angle_alpha   90.00
_cell.angle_beta   90.00
_cell.angle_gamma   90.00
#
_symmetry.space_group_name_H-M   'P 1'
#
loop_
_entity.id
_entity.type
_entity.pdbx_description
1 polymer ?
#
loop_
_entity_poly.entity_id
_entity_poly.type
_entity_poly.pdbx_seq_one_letter_code
_entity_poly.pdbx_strand_id
1 'polypeptide(L)'
;MTRDGRQPTLWAISDLHTGHTGNKPVTESLYPASPDDWLIVAGDVGERTDEILWALDLLRKRFAKVIWVPGNHELWTTKRDPMQIFGKARYDYLVSMCDEMGVITPEHPYPVWTDEGGPAVIVPMFLLYDYTFLPAGAATKAEGLAIAREANVVGTDEFLLSPEPYGTRDAWCRERVAYTRKRLEELDWMTPTVLVNHFPLVREPCDALFYPEFALWCGTTATADWHTRYNAVCSVYGHLHIPRTTWYDGVRFEEVSVGYPREWRRRKPYRWLRQVLPDPDYPPGYLNEFGGHFQITQEMREHAQRMQERIRARRG
;
A
#
# COMPACT_ATOMS: atom_id res chain seq x y z
N MET A 1 17.99 27.51 -4.32
CA MET A 1 19.03 26.72 -5.01
C MET A 1 19.68 25.83 -3.97
N THR A 2 19.24 24.56 -3.89
CA THR A 2 19.83 23.57 -2.99
C THR A 2 21.28 23.28 -3.41
N ARG A 3 22.13 23.04 -2.41
CA ARG A 3 23.60 22.98 -2.53
C ARG A 3 24.16 21.84 -3.41
N ASP A 4 23.32 21.00 -4.02
CA ASP A 4 23.77 19.80 -4.74
C ASP A 4 23.13 19.60 -6.14
N GLY A 5 22.38 20.57 -6.65
CA GLY A 5 21.84 20.55 -8.03
C GLY A 5 20.81 19.44 -8.35
N ARG A 6 20.53 18.52 -7.42
CA ARG A 6 19.46 17.52 -7.55
C ARG A 6 18.11 18.12 -7.19
N GLN A 7 17.15 17.94 -8.10
CA GLN A 7 15.77 18.37 -7.91
C GLN A 7 15.06 17.50 -6.86
N PRO A 8 14.06 18.05 -6.14
CA PRO A 8 13.24 17.29 -5.21
C PRO A 8 12.54 16.11 -5.90
N THR A 9 12.43 14.99 -5.21
CA THR A 9 11.72 13.79 -5.67
C THR A 9 10.66 13.35 -4.65
N LEU A 10 9.49 12.97 -5.14
CA LEU A 10 8.46 12.28 -4.37
C LEU A 10 8.71 10.77 -4.43
N TRP A 11 9.13 10.19 -3.31
CA TRP A 11 9.35 8.76 -3.16
C TRP A 11 8.13 8.05 -2.57
N ALA A 12 8.04 6.74 -2.77
CA ALA A 12 7.07 5.88 -2.11
C ALA A 12 7.67 4.55 -1.66
N ILE A 13 7.12 4.02 -0.57
CA ILE A 13 7.40 2.68 -0.02
C ILE A 13 6.21 2.19 0.81
N SER A 14 6.08 0.88 1.01
CA SER A 14 5.09 0.27 1.89
C SER A 14 5.59 -1.05 2.48
N ASP A 15 4.79 -1.64 3.37
CA ASP A 15 5.01 -3.00 3.87
C ASP A 15 6.40 -3.17 4.51
N LEU A 16 6.79 -2.18 5.31
CA LEU A 16 8.09 -2.18 6.02
C LEU A 16 8.14 -3.29 7.06
N HIS A 17 7.00 -3.62 7.70
CA HIS A 17 6.88 -4.71 8.68
C HIS A 17 8.02 -4.70 9.71
N THR A 18 8.29 -3.55 10.33
CA THR A 18 9.49 -3.30 11.16
C THR A 18 9.63 -4.23 12.37
N GLY A 19 8.51 -4.79 12.84
CA GLY A 19 8.47 -5.81 13.89
C GLY A 19 9.10 -7.15 13.48
N HIS A 20 9.27 -7.43 12.18
CA HIS A 20 9.90 -8.65 11.70
C HIS A 20 11.42 -8.56 11.69
N THR A 21 12.07 -9.51 12.37
CA THR A 21 13.55 -9.59 12.44
C THR A 21 14.16 -9.61 11.05
N GLY A 22 14.89 -8.54 10.72
CA GLY A 22 15.54 -8.34 9.42
C GLY A 22 15.04 -7.13 8.63
N ASN A 23 13.87 -6.56 8.98
CA ASN A 23 13.31 -5.41 8.27
C ASN A 23 13.68 -4.03 8.86
N LYS A 24 14.06 -3.94 10.15
CA LYS A 24 14.58 -2.67 10.71
C LYS A 24 15.75 -2.07 9.90
N PRO A 25 16.77 -2.85 9.49
CA PRO A 25 17.85 -2.34 8.65
C PRO A 25 17.39 -1.79 7.29
N VAL A 26 16.28 -2.30 6.73
CA VAL A 26 15.70 -1.76 5.50
C VAL A 26 15.20 -0.35 5.75
N THR A 27 14.39 -0.15 6.81
CA THR A 27 13.86 1.17 7.19
C THR A 27 14.99 2.15 7.53
N GLU A 28 16.01 1.69 8.25
CA GLU A 28 17.20 2.47 8.59
C GLU A 28 18.05 2.87 7.38
N SER A 29 17.92 2.16 6.25
CA SER A 29 18.62 2.46 4.99
C SER A 29 17.90 3.47 4.10
N LEU A 30 16.69 3.90 4.46
CA LEU A 30 15.90 4.84 3.65
C LEU A 30 16.38 6.28 3.86
N TYR A 31 16.98 6.86 2.83
CA TYR A 31 17.44 8.24 2.82
C TYR A 31 16.94 8.95 1.58
N PRO A 32 16.66 10.27 1.68
CA PRO A 32 16.36 11.07 0.51
C PRO A 32 17.59 11.25 -0.38
N ALA A 33 17.35 11.62 -1.64
CA ALA A 33 18.37 12.07 -2.58
C ALA A 33 18.61 13.60 -2.51
N SER A 34 17.62 14.37 -2.02
CA SER A 34 17.69 15.82 -1.80
C SER A 34 17.06 16.19 -0.45
N PRO A 35 17.53 17.25 0.25
CA PRO A 35 16.91 17.68 1.51
C PRO A 35 15.42 18.05 1.40
N ASP A 36 14.92 18.29 0.18
CA ASP A 36 13.53 18.67 -0.09
C ASP A 36 12.63 17.49 -0.48
N ASP A 37 13.15 16.26 -0.49
CA ASP A 37 12.40 15.07 -0.90
C ASP A 37 11.23 14.74 0.04
N TRP A 38 10.15 14.27 -0.55
CA TRP A 38 8.97 13.77 0.17
C TRP A 38 8.94 12.24 0.13
N LEU A 39 8.35 11.62 1.15
CA LEU A 39 8.17 10.18 1.23
C LEU A 39 6.72 9.81 1.53
N ILE A 40 6.12 9.04 0.63
CA ILE A 40 4.88 8.31 0.85
C ILE A 40 5.19 6.97 1.53
N VAL A 41 4.47 6.67 2.61
CA VAL A 41 4.50 5.39 3.33
C VAL A 41 3.10 4.77 3.26
N ALA A 42 2.88 3.89 2.29
CA ALA A 42 1.56 3.36 1.92
C ALA A 42 1.16 2.09 2.71
N GLY A 43 1.18 2.21 4.04
CA GLY A 43 0.71 1.17 4.96
C GLY A 43 1.70 0.07 5.28
N ASP A 44 1.32 -0.73 6.27
CA ASP A 44 2.05 -1.87 6.81
C ASP A 44 3.49 -1.52 7.27
N VAL A 45 3.61 -0.40 7.98
CA VAL A 45 4.84 0.02 8.68
C VAL A 45 5.21 -0.99 9.77
N GLY A 46 4.22 -1.38 10.56
CA GLY A 46 4.34 -2.33 11.66
C GLY A 46 2.99 -2.52 12.35
N GLU A 47 2.93 -3.47 13.29
CA GLU A 47 1.67 -3.81 13.98
C GLU A 47 1.46 -3.04 15.28
N ARG A 48 2.52 -2.90 16.09
CA ARG A 48 2.44 -2.28 17.42
C ARG A 48 2.64 -0.77 17.33
N THR A 49 1.90 -0.01 18.12
CA THR A 49 1.96 1.47 18.07
C THR A 49 3.36 2.04 18.31
N ASP A 50 4.15 1.43 19.20
CA ASP A 50 5.53 1.85 19.48
C ASP A 50 6.50 1.61 18.31
N GLU A 51 6.31 0.52 17.56
CA GLU A 51 7.10 0.24 16.36
C GLU A 51 6.71 1.14 15.19
N ILE A 52 5.42 1.44 15.02
CA ILE A 52 4.92 2.40 14.03
C ILE A 52 5.48 3.80 14.34
N LEU A 53 5.39 4.24 15.60
CA LEU A 53 5.96 5.50 16.08
C LEU A 53 7.46 5.59 15.77
N TRP A 54 8.23 4.56 16.14
CA TRP A 54 9.67 4.53 15.89
C TRP A 54 10.01 4.70 14.41
N ALA A 55 9.32 3.96 13.53
CA ALA A 55 9.59 3.99 12.10
C ALA A 55 9.25 5.35 11.49
N LEU A 56 8.07 5.89 11.80
CA LEU A 56 7.64 7.19 11.27
C LEU A 56 8.50 8.35 11.82
N ASP A 57 8.88 8.31 13.10
CA ASP A 57 9.78 9.30 13.70
C ASP A 57 11.18 9.27 13.06
N LEU A 58 11.69 8.08 12.73
CA LEU A 58 12.95 7.92 12.01
C LEU A 58 12.87 8.54 10.61
N LEU A 59 11.80 8.26 9.86
CA LEU A 59 11.64 8.72 8.48
C LEU A 59 11.40 10.23 8.41
N ARG A 60 10.54 10.79 9.27
CA ARG A 60 10.24 12.24 9.28
C ARG A 60 11.44 13.10 9.67
N LYS A 61 12.44 12.53 10.35
CA LYS A 61 13.71 13.22 10.64
C LYS A 61 14.66 13.29 9.43
N ARG A 62 14.37 12.56 8.35
CA ARG A 62 15.21 12.48 7.15
C ARG A 62 14.61 13.16 5.94
N PHE A 63 13.31 12.98 5.71
CA PHE A 63 12.59 13.55 4.57
C PHE A 63 11.93 14.87 4.95
N ALA A 64 11.85 15.82 4.01
CA ALA A 64 11.22 17.12 4.25
C ALA A 64 9.72 16.99 4.59
N LYS A 65 9.07 15.97 4.03
CA LYS A 65 7.68 15.64 4.32
C LYS A 65 7.48 14.13 4.24
N VAL A 66 6.76 13.58 5.22
CA VAL A 66 6.29 12.19 5.20
C VAL A 66 4.78 12.19 5.12
N ILE A 67 4.24 11.37 4.23
CA ILE A 67 2.80 11.16 4.02
C ILE A 67 2.53 9.69 4.32
N TRP A 68 1.83 9.42 5.41
CA TRP A 68 1.48 8.07 5.84
C TRP A 68 0.02 7.75 5.52
N VAL A 69 -0.21 6.51 5.13
CA VAL A 69 -1.52 5.87 4.97
C VAL A 69 -1.52 4.58 5.80
N PRO A 70 -2.58 4.24 6.55
CA PRO A 70 -2.64 2.97 7.26
C PRO A 70 -2.79 1.78 6.29
N GLY A 71 -2.09 0.69 6.58
CA GLY A 71 -2.39 -0.63 6.06
C GLY A 71 -3.29 -1.42 6.99
N ASN A 72 -3.48 -2.71 6.72
CA ASN A 72 -4.25 -3.55 7.64
C ASN A 72 -3.48 -3.84 8.94
N HIS A 73 -2.14 -3.94 8.88
CA HIS A 73 -1.34 -4.30 10.06
C HIS A 73 -1.32 -3.19 11.12
N GLU A 74 -1.32 -1.92 10.73
CA GLU A 74 -1.43 -0.84 11.71
C GLU A 74 -2.75 -0.87 12.48
N LEU A 75 -3.81 -1.45 11.90
CA LEU A 75 -5.14 -1.57 12.52
C LEU A 75 -5.31 -2.85 13.34
N TRP A 76 -4.30 -3.73 13.36
CA TRP A 76 -4.30 -4.89 14.24
C TRP A 76 -4.03 -4.50 15.68
N THR A 77 -4.81 -5.03 16.62
CA THR A 77 -4.50 -4.91 18.04
C THR A 77 -3.95 -6.23 18.56
N THR A 78 -2.63 -6.31 18.68
CA THR A 78 -1.96 -7.51 19.19
C THR A 78 -1.84 -7.51 20.71
N LYS A 79 -1.68 -8.68 21.32
CA LYS A 79 -1.49 -8.82 22.79
C LYS A 79 -0.27 -8.09 23.34
N ARG A 80 0.72 -7.79 22.49
CA ARG A 80 1.98 -7.11 22.87
C ARG A 80 1.97 -5.63 22.53
N ASP A 81 0.89 -5.10 21.98
CA ASP A 81 0.75 -3.68 21.73
C ASP A 81 0.65 -2.94 23.08
N PRO A 82 1.50 -1.94 23.37
CA PRO A 82 1.37 -1.14 24.58
C PRO A 82 0.04 -0.38 24.65
N MET A 83 -0.58 -0.11 23.50
CA MET A 83 -1.88 0.55 23.39
C MET A 83 -2.95 -0.47 22.98
N GLN A 84 -3.73 -0.92 23.95
CA GLN A 84 -4.90 -1.81 23.73
C GLN A 84 -6.13 -1.01 23.27
N ILE A 85 -5.98 -0.34 22.11
CA ILE A 85 -7.03 0.43 21.44
C ILE A 85 -7.40 -0.32 20.15
N PHE A 86 -8.67 -0.29 19.77
CA PHE A 86 -9.25 -1.08 18.67
C PHE A 86 -10.00 -0.21 17.67
N GLY A 87 -10.16 -0.73 16.44
CA GLY A 87 -11.00 -0.15 15.39
C GLY A 87 -10.77 1.34 15.13
N LYS A 88 -11.87 2.11 15.00
CA LYS A 88 -11.80 3.53 14.67
C LYS A 88 -11.00 4.32 15.70
N ALA A 89 -11.14 4.00 16.99
CA ALA A 89 -10.38 4.68 18.04
C ALA A 89 -8.87 4.46 17.88
N ARG A 90 -8.44 3.27 17.41
CA ARG A 90 -7.04 2.97 17.12
C ARG A 90 -6.55 3.79 15.92
N TYR A 91 -7.35 3.85 14.87
CA TYR A 91 -7.05 4.70 13.71
C TYR A 91 -6.90 6.17 14.10
N ASP A 92 -7.86 6.72 14.85
CA ASP A 92 -7.85 8.10 15.31
C ASP A 92 -6.60 8.38 16.18
N TYR A 93 -6.21 7.44 17.05
CA TYR A 93 -4.98 7.54 17.84
C TYR A 93 -3.73 7.62 16.95
N LEU A 94 -3.61 6.77 15.93
CA LEU A 94 -2.48 6.80 14.99
C LEU A 94 -2.46 8.08 14.16
N VAL A 95 -3.63 8.63 13.79
CA VAL A 95 -3.73 9.92 13.12
C VAL A 95 -3.21 11.04 14.02
N SER A 96 -3.64 11.11 15.28
CA SER A 96 -3.14 12.12 16.23
C SER A 96 -1.64 11.99 16.48
N MET A 97 -1.13 10.76 16.62
CA MET A 97 0.31 10.50 16.76
C MET A 97 1.10 11.01 15.56
N CYS A 98 0.58 10.85 14.34
CA CYS A 98 1.21 11.36 13.13
C CYS A 98 1.18 12.90 13.07
N ASP A 99 0.04 13.52 13.41
CA ASP A 99 -0.11 14.99 13.47
C ASP A 99 0.91 15.61 14.44
N GLU A 100 1.06 15.04 15.64
CA GLU A 100 2.06 15.48 16.64
C GLU A 100 3.51 15.42 16.12
N MET A 101 3.80 14.49 15.19
CA MET A 101 5.11 14.38 14.53
C MET A 101 5.27 15.23 13.27
N GLY A 102 4.20 15.88 12.79
CA GLY A 102 4.16 16.57 11.50
C GLY A 102 4.12 15.62 10.29
N VAL A 103 3.65 14.39 10.47
CA VAL A 103 3.43 13.40 9.40
C VAL A 103 2.01 13.56 8.86
N ILE A 104 1.89 13.75 7.54
CA ILE A 104 0.60 13.91 6.88
C ILE A 104 -0.15 12.57 6.85
N THR A 105 -1.46 12.61 7.07
CA THR A 105 -2.35 11.44 7.12
C THR A 105 -3.53 11.63 6.16
N PRO A 106 -4.38 10.60 5.94
CA PRO A 106 -5.61 10.75 5.16
C PRO A 106 -6.58 11.82 5.68
N GLU A 107 -6.49 12.20 6.96
CA GLU A 107 -7.40 13.19 7.58
C GLU A 107 -6.95 14.64 7.41
N HIS A 108 -5.68 14.85 7.03
CA HIS A 108 -5.15 16.18 6.76
C HIS A 108 -5.62 16.72 5.40
N PRO A 109 -5.54 18.05 5.16
CA PRO A 109 -5.66 18.61 3.83
C PRO A 109 -4.68 17.95 2.85
N TYR A 110 -5.11 17.72 1.61
CA TYR A 110 -4.27 17.06 0.61
C TYR A 110 -3.04 17.91 0.30
N PRO A 111 -1.81 17.38 0.50
CA PRO A 111 -0.61 18.13 0.16
C PRO A 111 -0.47 18.20 -1.37
N VAL A 112 0.05 19.32 -1.84
CA VAL A 112 0.28 19.56 -3.28
C VAL A 112 1.78 19.51 -3.53
N TRP A 113 2.20 18.56 -4.37
CA TRP A 113 3.54 18.55 -4.93
C TRP A 113 3.64 19.69 -5.96
N THR A 114 4.64 20.55 -5.87
CA THR A 114 4.78 21.72 -6.77
C THR A 114 6.13 21.77 -7.50
N ASP A 115 6.94 20.73 -7.39
CA ASP A 115 8.26 20.62 -8.01
C ASP A 115 8.19 19.85 -9.35
N GLU A 116 9.30 19.26 -9.77
CA GLU A 116 9.42 18.56 -11.06
C GLU A 116 8.38 17.43 -11.20
N GLY A 117 7.82 17.26 -12.41
CA GLY A 117 6.63 16.42 -12.64
C GLY A 117 5.32 17.21 -12.65
N GLY A 118 5.35 18.48 -12.25
CA GLY A 118 4.20 19.40 -12.31
C GLY A 118 3.36 19.37 -11.03
N PRO A 119 2.44 20.35 -10.88
CA PRO A 119 1.58 20.42 -9.72
C PRO A 119 0.66 19.20 -9.66
N ALA A 120 0.77 18.40 -8.60
CA ALA A 120 -0.06 17.23 -8.39
C ALA A 120 -0.57 17.18 -6.95
N VAL A 121 -1.87 16.97 -6.78
CA VAL A 121 -2.47 16.78 -5.45
C VAL A 121 -2.23 15.34 -5.02
N ILE A 122 -1.52 15.13 -3.92
CA ILE A 122 -1.32 13.80 -3.34
C ILE A 122 -2.52 13.50 -2.45
N VAL A 123 -3.23 12.42 -2.76
CA VAL A 123 -4.45 12.00 -2.06
C VAL A 123 -4.13 10.76 -1.21
N PRO A 124 -3.68 10.92 0.05
CA PRO A 124 -3.61 9.82 1.00
C PRO A 124 -5.00 9.37 1.40
N MET A 125 -5.30 8.08 1.23
CA MET A 125 -6.62 7.51 1.47
C MET A 125 -6.54 6.36 2.46
N PHE A 126 -7.58 6.22 3.29
CA PHE A 126 -7.80 5.03 4.10
C PHE A 126 -9.18 4.49 3.76
N LEU A 127 -9.21 3.39 2.99
CA LEU A 127 -10.44 2.84 2.42
C LEU A 127 -10.80 1.44 2.94
N LEU A 128 -9.81 0.66 3.41
CA LEU A 128 -10.01 -0.75 3.78
C LEU A 128 -10.52 -1.59 2.59
N TYR A 129 -11.34 -2.61 2.86
CA TYR A 129 -11.97 -3.49 1.87
C TYR A 129 -13.39 -3.88 2.31
N ASP A 130 -14.22 -4.29 1.36
CA ASP A 130 -15.63 -4.65 1.60
C ASP A 130 -16.01 -6.05 1.11
N TYR A 131 -15.01 -6.91 0.84
CA TYR A 131 -15.18 -8.28 0.34
C TYR A 131 -15.82 -8.37 -1.05
N THR A 132 -15.88 -7.29 -1.82
CA THR A 132 -16.47 -7.30 -3.17
C THR A 132 -15.53 -7.88 -4.24
N PHE A 133 -14.25 -8.07 -3.92
CA PHE A 133 -13.32 -8.83 -4.74
C PHE A 133 -13.53 -10.34 -4.58
N LEU A 134 -14.70 -10.80 -5.03
CA LEU A 134 -15.15 -12.18 -4.88
C LEU A 134 -14.24 -13.16 -5.65
N PRO A 135 -13.97 -14.36 -5.09
CA PRO A 135 -13.34 -15.45 -5.82
C PRO A 135 -14.31 -16.06 -6.84
N ALA A 136 -13.77 -16.79 -7.81
CA ALA A 136 -14.58 -17.56 -8.74
C ALA A 136 -15.51 -18.53 -7.99
N GLY A 137 -16.80 -18.55 -8.36
CA GLY A 137 -17.82 -19.40 -7.73
C GLY A 137 -18.58 -18.74 -6.57
N ALA A 138 -18.18 -17.55 -6.11
CA ALA A 138 -18.95 -16.78 -5.13
C ALA A 138 -19.80 -15.69 -5.79
N ALA A 139 -21.03 -15.50 -5.32
CA ALA A 139 -21.87 -14.34 -5.66
C ALA A 139 -22.04 -13.39 -4.46
N THR A 140 -21.72 -13.83 -3.25
CA THR A 140 -21.88 -13.06 -2.01
C THR A 140 -20.64 -13.12 -1.13
N LYS A 141 -20.50 -12.16 -0.20
CA LYS A 141 -19.46 -12.17 0.84
C LYS A 141 -19.44 -13.49 1.62
N ALA A 142 -20.62 -14.01 1.98
CA ALA A 142 -20.72 -15.23 2.79
C ALA A 142 -20.19 -16.45 2.03
N GLU A 143 -20.55 -16.60 0.75
CA GLU A 143 -20.03 -17.66 -0.11
C GLU A 143 -18.52 -17.51 -0.36
N GLY A 144 -18.05 -16.28 -0.62
CA GLY A 144 -16.63 -16.01 -0.79
C GLY A 144 -15.81 -16.41 0.43
N LEU A 145 -16.27 -16.02 1.63
CA LEU A 145 -15.62 -16.41 2.89
C LEU A 145 -15.69 -17.91 3.14
N ALA A 146 -16.77 -18.59 2.75
CA ALA A 146 -16.87 -20.05 2.86
C ALA A 146 -15.85 -20.75 1.96
N ILE A 147 -15.77 -20.36 0.67
CA ILE A 147 -14.78 -20.88 -0.28
C ILE A 147 -13.35 -20.66 0.23
N ALA A 148 -13.06 -19.45 0.71
CA ALA A 148 -11.73 -19.10 1.23
C ALA A 148 -11.36 -19.96 2.47
N ARG A 149 -12.33 -20.20 3.38
CA ARG A 149 -12.14 -21.10 4.54
C ARG A 149 -11.91 -22.55 4.13
N GLU A 150 -12.69 -23.08 3.20
CA GLU A 150 -12.51 -24.44 2.66
C GLU A 150 -11.12 -24.61 2.02
N ALA A 151 -10.62 -23.56 1.36
CA ALA A 151 -9.27 -23.51 0.79
C ALA A 151 -8.15 -23.26 1.82
N ASN A 152 -8.47 -23.06 3.10
CA ASN A 152 -7.53 -22.66 4.17
C ASN A 152 -6.79 -21.33 3.88
N VAL A 153 -7.48 -20.40 3.22
CA VAL A 153 -7.00 -19.04 2.89
C VAL A 153 -7.87 -18.04 3.66
N VAL A 154 -7.42 -17.59 4.83
CA VAL A 154 -8.17 -16.65 5.67
C VAL A 154 -7.25 -15.51 6.10
N GLY A 155 -7.68 -14.27 5.86
CA GLY A 155 -6.97 -13.08 6.32
C GLY A 155 -6.93 -13.00 7.85
N THR A 156 -5.76 -12.73 8.41
CA THR A 156 -5.56 -12.57 9.86
C THR A 156 -6.39 -11.41 10.43
N ASP A 157 -6.74 -10.44 9.59
CA ASP A 157 -7.66 -9.35 9.88
C ASP A 157 -8.98 -9.81 10.50
N GLU A 158 -9.49 -11.00 10.14
CA GLU A 158 -10.71 -11.55 10.72
C GLU A 158 -10.65 -11.72 12.24
N PHE A 159 -9.42 -11.78 12.80
CA PHE A 159 -9.16 -12.00 14.21
C PHE A 159 -8.53 -10.80 14.92
N LEU A 160 -7.79 -9.96 14.19
CA LEU A 160 -6.99 -8.87 14.79
C LEU A 160 -7.47 -7.46 14.44
N LEU A 161 -8.20 -7.30 13.33
CA LEU A 161 -8.70 -6.00 12.87
C LEU A 161 -10.15 -5.83 13.33
N SER A 162 -10.35 -5.32 14.54
CA SER A 162 -11.68 -4.93 15.04
C SER A 162 -12.21 -3.78 14.20
N PRO A 163 -13.46 -3.83 13.68
CA PRO A 163 -14.07 -2.72 12.99
C PRO A 163 -14.88 -1.80 13.90
N GLU A 164 -14.82 -1.93 15.23
CA GLU A 164 -15.64 -1.11 16.12
C GLU A 164 -15.42 0.41 15.91
N PRO A 165 -16.47 1.25 16.01
CA PRO A 165 -17.86 0.93 16.40
C PRO A 165 -18.73 0.39 15.24
N TYR A 166 -18.16 0.20 14.04
CA TYR A 166 -18.90 -0.35 12.91
C TYR A 166 -19.20 -1.84 13.13
N GLY A 167 -20.37 -2.30 12.69
CA GLY A 167 -20.76 -3.71 12.84
C GLY A 167 -19.87 -4.67 12.05
N THR A 168 -19.26 -4.22 10.95
CA THR A 168 -18.37 -5.03 10.11
C THR A 168 -17.30 -4.17 9.42
N ARG A 169 -16.20 -4.81 8.98
CA ARG A 169 -15.13 -4.18 8.19
C ARG A 169 -15.65 -3.56 6.88
N ASP A 170 -16.59 -4.22 6.21
CA ASP A 170 -17.20 -3.69 4.99
C ASP A 170 -18.12 -2.49 5.24
N ALA A 171 -18.77 -2.39 6.41
CA ALA A 171 -19.50 -1.18 6.79
C ALA A 171 -18.55 0.00 7.02
N TRP A 172 -17.41 -0.25 7.68
CA TRP A 172 -16.38 0.76 7.85
C TRP A 172 -15.79 1.19 6.49
N CYS A 173 -15.44 0.24 5.63
CA CYS A 173 -14.96 0.50 4.27
C CYS A 173 -15.93 1.40 3.49
N ARG A 174 -17.24 1.08 3.48
CA ARG A 174 -18.24 1.89 2.77
C ARG A 174 -18.33 3.33 3.28
N GLU A 175 -18.23 3.53 4.60
CA GLU A 175 -18.20 4.88 5.18
C GLU A 175 -16.94 5.63 4.74
N ARG A 176 -15.78 4.97 4.79
CA ARG A 176 -14.51 5.53 4.31
C ARG A 176 -14.52 5.88 2.83
N VAL A 177 -15.07 5.02 1.98
CA VAL A 177 -15.25 5.28 0.55
C VAL A 177 -16.14 6.50 0.33
N ALA A 178 -17.26 6.62 1.06
CA ALA A 178 -18.15 7.78 0.95
C ALA A 178 -17.45 9.08 1.39
N TYR A 179 -16.74 9.04 2.53
CA TYR A 179 -15.96 10.15 3.06
C TYR A 179 -14.90 10.63 2.07
N THR A 180 -14.06 9.71 1.57
CA THR A 180 -12.98 10.04 0.64
C THR A 180 -13.52 10.49 -0.71
N ARG A 181 -14.58 9.86 -1.23
CA ARG A 181 -15.23 10.27 -2.49
C ARG A 181 -15.70 11.72 -2.41
N LYS A 182 -16.35 12.12 -1.31
CA LYS A 182 -16.81 13.50 -1.14
C LYS A 182 -15.66 14.51 -1.29
N ARG A 183 -14.50 14.20 -0.69
CA ARG A 183 -13.31 15.07 -0.76
C ARG A 183 -12.65 15.06 -2.14
N LEU A 184 -12.66 13.93 -2.84
CA LEU A 184 -12.16 13.84 -4.22
C LEU A 184 -13.03 14.66 -5.20
N GLU A 185 -14.35 14.66 -5.02
CA GLU A 185 -15.29 15.44 -5.83
C GLU A 185 -15.19 16.97 -5.60
N GLU A 186 -14.46 17.41 -4.57
CA GLU A 186 -14.16 18.83 -4.32
C GLU A 186 -12.92 19.32 -5.11
N LEU A 187 -12.15 18.41 -5.72
CA LEU A 187 -11.00 18.77 -6.54
C LEU A 187 -11.42 19.26 -7.94
N ASP A 188 -10.65 20.18 -8.50
CA ASP A 188 -10.81 20.54 -9.91
C ASP A 188 -10.40 19.34 -10.79
N TRP A 189 -11.29 18.95 -11.72
CA TRP A 189 -11.12 17.79 -12.60
C TRP A 189 -9.87 17.87 -13.49
N MET A 190 -9.34 19.07 -13.75
CA MET A 190 -8.09 19.24 -14.49
C MET A 190 -6.84 19.01 -13.64
N THR A 191 -6.97 18.94 -12.31
CA THR A 191 -5.84 18.82 -11.40
C THR A 191 -5.29 17.39 -11.43
N PRO A 192 -4.02 17.18 -11.77
CA PRO A 192 -3.39 15.87 -11.66
C PRO A 192 -3.39 15.39 -10.21
N THR A 193 -3.68 14.12 -9.99
CA THR A 193 -3.60 13.50 -8.65
C THR A 193 -2.57 12.39 -8.58
N VAL A 194 -2.01 12.21 -7.38
CA VAL A 194 -1.31 10.97 -7.00
C VAL A 194 -2.18 10.29 -5.95
N LEU A 195 -2.84 9.20 -6.35
CA LEU A 195 -3.71 8.44 -5.47
C LEU A 195 -2.88 7.47 -4.62
N VAL A 196 -3.02 7.53 -3.30
CA VAL A 196 -2.26 6.67 -2.37
C VAL A 196 -3.23 5.90 -1.48
N ASN A 197 -3.24 4.58 -1.58
CA ASN A 197 -4.02 3.71 -0.71
C ASN A 197 -3.24 2.41 -0.50
N HIS A 198 -3.28 1.83 0.70
CA HIS A 198 -2.55 0.58 0.95
C HIS A 198 -3.02 -0.56 0.03
N PHE A 199 -4.34 -0.70 -0.13
CA PHE A 199 -4.95 -1.68 -1.02
C PHE A 199 -4.99 -1.19 -2.47
N PRO A 200 -4.84 -2.07 -3.48
CA PRO A 200 -5.05 -1.67 -4.88
C PRO A 200 -6.46 -1.12 -5.11
N LEU A 201 -6.57 -0.06 -5.91
CA LEU A 201 -7.87 0.56 -6.26
C LEU A 201 -8.67 -0.25 -7.30
N VAL A 202 -7.98 -1.14 -8.02
CA VAL A 202 -8.54 -1.99 -9.09
C VAL A 202 -8.22 -3.47 -8.80
N ARG A 203 -8.92 -4.41 -9.45
CA ARG A 203 -8.87 -5.85 -9.11
C ARG A 203 -7.67 -6.57 -9.73
N GLU A 204 -7.24 -6.12 -10.90
CA GLU A 204 -6.26 -6.74 -11.79
C GLU A 204 -4.91 -7.03 -11.09
N PRO A 205 -4.40 -6.18 -10.18
CA PRO A 205 -3.23 -6.51 -9.39
C PRO A 205 -3.34 -7.85 -8.62
N CYS A 206 -4.54 -8.19 -8.14
CA CYS A 206 -4.80 -9.40 -7.37
C CYS A 206 -4.74 -10.68 -8.21
N ASP A 207 -4.78 -10.59 -9.55
CA ASP A 207 -4.66 -11.76 -10.43
C ASP A 207 -3.27 -12.42 -10.37
N ALA A 208 -2.28 -11.69 -9.84
CA ALA A 208 -0.94 -12.21 -9.57
C ALA A 208 -0.83 -12.99 -8.24
N LEU A 209 -1.88 -13.02 -7.41
CA LEU A 209 -1.88 -13.78 -6.15
C LEU A 209 -1.81 -15.29 -6.43
N PHE A 210 -0.97 -15.98 -5.68
CA PHE A 210 -0.91 -17.45 -5.72
C PHE A 210 -2.25 -18.09 -5.29
N TYR A 211 -2.95 -17.46 -4.35
CA TYR A 211 -4.25 -17.90 -3.84
C TYR A 211 -5.30 -16.80 -4.10
N PRO A 212 -6.06 -16.86 -5.21
CA PRO A 212 -7.03 -15.83 -5.60
C PRO A 212 -8.13 -15.57 -4.57
N GLU A 213 -8.44 -16.52 -3.68
CA GLU A 213 -9.40 -16.37 -2.59
C GLU A 213 -9.00 -15.26 -1.62
N PHE A 214 -7.70 -14.98 -1.49
CA PHE A 214 -7.21 -13.90 -0.64
C PHE A 214 -7.62 -12.50 -1.15
N ALA A 215 -8.02 -12.38 -2.43
CA ALA A 215 -8.46 -11.11 -2.99
C ALA A 215 -9.64 -10.49 -2.24
N LEU A 216 -10.43 -11.28 -1.50
CA LEU A 216 -11.50 -10.80 -0.61
C LEU A 216 -11.05 -9.70 0.37
N TRP A 217 -9.79 -9.72 0.80
CA TRP A 217 -9.20 -8.77 1.74
C TRP A 217 -8.35 -7.69 1.06
N CYS A 218 -8.39 -7.59 -0.28
CA CYS A 218 -7.46 -6.76 -1.04
C CYS A 218 -8.06 -5.46 -1.62
N GLY A 219 -9.32 -5.11 -1.31
CA GLY A 219 -9.89 -3.85 -1.75
C GLY A 219 -11.42 -3.86 -1.91
N THR A 220 -11.91 -2.91 -2.69
CA THR A 220 -13.34 -2.74 -3.01
C THR A 220 -13.51 -2.42 -4.50
N THR A 221 -14.60 -2.91 -5.09
CA THR A 221 -15.02 -2.55 -6.45
C THR A 221 -15.49 -1.09 -6.59
N ALA A 222 -15.77 -0.40 -5.47
CA ALA A 222 -16.29 0.97 -5.47
C ALA A 222 -15.27 2.04 -5.92
N THR A 223 -14.01 1.65 -6.11
CA THR A 223 -12.88 2.51 -6.52
C THR A 223 -12.36 2.20 -7.92
N ALA A 224 -13.01 1.27 -8.65
CA ALA A 224 -12.48 0.68 -9.88
C ALA A 224 -12.17 1.69 -11.00
N ASP A 225 -12.79 2.87 -10.99
CA ASP A 225 -12.58 3.94 -11.97
C ASP A 225 -11.86 5.16 -11.39
N TRP A 226 -11.44 5.16 -10.12
CA TRP A 226 -10.93 6.36 -9.45
C TRP A 226 -9.65 6.89 -10.08
N HIS A 227 -8.79 6.03 -10.61
CA HIS A 227 -7.54 6.44 -11.28
C HIS A 227 -7.80 7.27 -12.54
N THR A 228 -8.86 7.00 -13.29
CA THR A 228 -9.22 7.83 -14.45
C THR A 228 -10.15 8.97 -14.07
N ARG A 229 -11.15 8.71 -13.22
CA ARG A 229 -12.17 9.65 -12.79
C ARG A 229 -11.61 10.88 -12.08
N TYR A 230 -10.55 10.70 -11.28
CA TYR A 230 -9.90 11.79 -10.55
C TYR A 230 -8.52 12.14 -11.12
N ASN A 231 -8.33 11.94 -12.43
CA ASN A 231 -7.17 12.41 -13.19
C ASN A 231 -5.83 12.01 -12.54
N ALA A 232 -5.70 10.74 -12.15
CA ALA A 232 -4.49 10.27 -11.50
C ALA A 232 -3.36 10.11 -12.53
N VAL A 233 -2.20 10.69 -12.23
CA VAL A 233 -0.97 10.43 -12.99
C VAL A 233 -0.23 9.21 -12.45
N CYS A 234 -0.44 8.88 -11.18
CA CYS A 234 0.09 7.69 -10.55
C CYS A 234 -0.83 7.20 -9.43
N SER A 235 -0.98 5.87 -9.28
CA SER A 235 -1.62 5.22 -8.15
C SER A 235 -0.60 4.39 -7.38
N VAL A 236 -0.35 4.73 -6.11
CA VAL A 236 0.62 4.09 -5.22
C VAL A 236 -0.10 3.19 -4.24
N TYR A 237 0.32 1.93 -4.14
CA TYR A 237 -0.24 0.95 -3.21
C TYR A 237 0.78 -0.10 -2.76
N GLY A 238 0.38 -0.95 -1.82
CA GLY A 238 1.19 -2.04 -1.24
C GLY A 238 0.38 -3.32 -1.11
N HIS A 239 0.40 -3.91 0.10
CA HIS A 239 -0.46 -5.01 0.56
C HIS A 239 -0.18 -6.38 -0.07
N LEU A 240 -0.01 -6.44 -1.40
CA LEU A 240 0.10 -7.71 -2.12
C LEU A 240 1.47 -8.37 -1.94
N HIS A 241 2.49 -7.61 -1.55
CA HIS A 241 3.88 -8.04 -1.52
C HIS A 241 4.36 -8.49 -2.91
N ILE A 242 3.93 -7.77 -3.96
CA ILE A 242 4.29 -8.02 -5.36
C ILE A 242 4.78 -6.70 -5.98
N PRO A 243 5.98 -6.21 -5.61
CA PRO A 243 6.45 -4.90 -6.04
C PRO A 243 6.75 -4.85 -7.53
N ARG A 244 6.03 -3.98 -8.22
CA ARG A 244 6.11 -3.78 -9.67
C ARG A 244 5.54 -2.43 -10.08
N THR A 245 5.85 -2.04 -11.31
CA THR A 245 5.18 -0.96 -12.04
C THR A 245 4.28 -1.57 -13.11
N THR A 246 3.01 -1.16 -13.13
CA THR A 246 2.00 -1.61 -14.10
C THR A 246 1.22 -0.42 -14.63
N TRP A 247 0.43 -0.62 -15.70
CA TRP A 247 -0.35 0.45 -16.32
C TRP A 247 -1.79 -0.04 -16.54
N TYR A 248 -2.76 0.76 -16.10
CA TYR A 248 -4.19 0.49 -16.27
C TYR A 248 -4.85 1.76 -16.80
N ASP A 249 -5.54 1.67 -17.94
CA ASP A 249 -6.18 2.81 -18.61
C ASP A 249 -5.24 4.01 -18.85
N GLY A 250 -3.96 3.73 -19.10
CA GLY A 250 -2.93 4.76 -19.29
C GLY A 250 -2.39 5.38 -18.00
N VAL A 251 -2.88 4.99 -16.82
CA VAL A 251 -2.37 5.45 -15.52
C VAL A 251 -1.32 4.48 -15.00
N ARG A 252 -0.20 5.01 -14.49
CA ARG A 252 0.87 4.23 -13.85
C ARG A 252 0.45 3.80 -12.44
N PHE A 253 0.61 2.51 -12.15
CA PHE A 253 0.36 1.92 -10.84
C PHE A 253 1.67 1.37 -10.27
N GLU A 254 1.97 1.77 -9.04
CA GLU A 254 3.18 1.40 -8.33
C GLU A 254 2.84 0.57 -7.09
N GLU A 255 3.14 -0.73 -7.14
CA GLU A 255 3.23 -1.56 -5.94
C GLU A 255 4.62 -1.36 -5.35
N VAL A 256 4.67 -0.82 -4.13
CA VAL A 256 5.89 -0.32 -3.48
C VAL A 256 6.28 -1.08 -2.21
N SER A 257 5.79 -2.32 -2.08
CA SER A 257 6.03 -3.16 -0.92
C SER A 257 7.50 -3.59 -0.78
N VAL A 258 7.98 -3.56 0.46
CA VAL A 258 9.18 -4.32 0.85
C VAL A 258 8.81 -5.78 1.10
N GLY A 259 7.82 -6.00 1.98
CA GLY A 259 7.36 -7.32 2.41
C GLY A 259 8.27 -7.96 3.46
N TYR A 260 8.09 -9.25 3.71
CA TYR A 260 8.82 -9.96 4.76
C TYR A 260 10.25 -10.33 4.34
N PRO A 261 11.20 -10.48 5.30
CA PRO A 261 12.59 -10.84 5.01
C PRO A 261 12.79 -12.03 4.06
N ARG A 262 11.95 -13.06 4.16
CA ARG A 262 12.07 -14.25 3.31
C ARG A 262 11.64 -14.00 1.86
N GLU A 263 10.80 -13.00 1.63
CA GLU A 263 10.27 -12.66 0.31
C GLU A 263 11.30 -11.81 -0.45
N TRP A 264 11.64 -10.64 0.09
CA TRP A 264 12.55 -9.72 -0.62
C TRP A 264 13.96 -10.25 -0.75
N ARG A 265 14.43 -11.18 0.10
CA ARG A 265 15.75 -11.84 -0.09
C ARG A 265 15.86 -12.56 -1.43
N ARG A 266 14.74 -12.99 -2.01
CA ARG A 266 14.69 -13.71 -3.30
C ARG A 266 14.46 -12.79 -4.49
N ARG A 267 13.93 -11.59 -4.25
CA ARG A 267 13.59 -10.58 -5.26
C ARG A 267 14.05 -9.19 -4.80
N LYS A 268 15.34 -9.10 -4.44
CA LYS A 268 15.91 -7.87 -3.87
C LYS A 268 15.90 -6.78 -4.96
N PRO A 269 15.23 -5.64 -4.73
CA PRO A 269 15.14 -4.59 -5.74
C PRO A 269 16.47 -3.84 -5.87
N TYR A 270 16.64 -3.13 -6.99
CA TYR A 270 17.79 -2.24 -7.19
C TYR A 270 17.82 -1.10 -6.16
N ARG A 271 16.64 -0.61 -5.75
CA ARG A 271 16.43 0.40 -4.71
C ARG A 271 15.10 0.12 -3.99
N TRP A 272 15.03 0.41 -2.69
CA TRP A 272 13.81 0.26 -1.90
C TRP A 272 12.76 1.33 -2.20
N LEU A 273 13.19 2.59 -2.28
CA LEU A 273 12.31 3.72 -2.59
C LEU A 273 11.92 3.71 -4.08
N ARG A 274 10.61 3.70 -4.36
CA ARG A 274 10.07 3.89 -5.70
C ARG A 274 9.91 5.37 -5.98
N GLN A 275 10.36 5.83 -7.15
CA GLN A 275 10.11 7.20 -7.60
C GLN A 275 8.67 7.33 -8.09
N VAL A 276 7.94 8.32 -7.58
CA VAL A 276 6.56 8.62 -7.98
C VAL A 276 6.53 9.86 -8.87
N LEU A 277 7.08 10.98 -8.40
CA LEU A 277 7.24 12.22 -9.17
C LEU A 277 8.68 12.77 -9.04
N PRO A 278 9.26 13.33 -10.10
CA PRO A 278 8.75 13.33 -11.48
C PRO A 278 8.61 11.91 -12.03
N ASP A 279 7.84 11.77 -13.12
CA ASP A 279 7.61 10.45 -13.76
C ASP A 279 8.96 9.81 -14.12
N PRO A 280 9.30 8.63 -13.59
CA PRO A 280 10.59 8.00 -13.84
C PRO A 280 10.71 7.49 -15.27
N ASP A 281 11.79 7.86 -15.94
CA ASP A 281 12.18 7.25 -17.22
C ASP A 281 12.92 5.94 -16.96
N TYR A 282 12.22 4.82 -17.11
CA TYR A 282 12.81 3.49 -16.97
C TYR A 282 13.48 3.07 -18.29
N PRO A 283 14.82 2.92 -18.35
CA PRO A 283 15.47 2.52 -19.58
C PRO A 283 15.05 1.10 -19.98
N PRO A 284 15.07 0.77 -21.29
CA PRO A 284 14.76 -0.57 -21.76
C PRO A 284 15.54 -1.66 -20.98
N GLY A 285 14.81 -2.62 -20.42
CA GLY A 285 15.38 -3.71 -19.62
C GLY A 285 15.54 -3.41 -18.11
N TYR A 286 15.19 -2.22 -17.64
CA TYR A 286 15.18 -1.91 -16.19
C TYR A 286 14.08 -2.67 -15.45
N LEU A 287 12.86 -2.66 -16.01
CA LEU A 287 11.76 -3.46 -15.51
C LEU A 287 11.83 -4.86 -16.12
N ASN A 288 11.61 -5.88 -15.31
CA ASN A 288 11.44 -7.24 -15.82
C ASN A 288 10.08 -7.41 -16.52
N GLU A 289 9.84 -8.57 -17.12
CA GLU A 289 8.63 -8.86 -17.90
C GLU A 289 7.30 -8.74 -17.13
N PHE A 290 7.34 -8.66 -15.79
CA PHE A 290 6.18 -8.45 -14.92
C PHE A 290 6.14 -7.06 -14.27
N GLY A 291 6.99 -6.14 -14.73
CA GLY A 291 7.12 -4.79 -14.19
C GLY A 291 7.97 -4.70 -12.91
N GLY A 292 8.62 -5.79 -12.48
CA GLY A 292 9.40 -5.82 -11.25
C GLY A 292 10.78 -5.15 -11.39
N HIS A 293 11.25 -4.54 -10.29
CA HIS A 293 12.49 -3.75 -10.22
C HIS A 293 13.71 -4.61 -9.81
N PHE A 294 13.79 -5.80 -10.37
CA PHE A 294 14.84 -6.79 -10.10
C PHE A 294 14.94 -7.77 -11.27
N GLN A 295 16.11 -8.41 -11.42
CA GLN A 295 16.31 -9.43 -12.43
C GLN A 295 15.64 -10.75 -12.04
N ILE A 296 14.88 -11.32 -12.97
CA ILE A 296 14.31 -12.68 -12.81
C ILE A 296 15.37 -13.71 -13.18
N THR A 297 15.72 -14.57 -12.24
CA THR A 297 16.65 -15.69 -12.49
C THR A 297 15.89 -16.96 -12.90
N GLN A 298 16.60 -17.92 -13.51
CA GLN A 298 16.03 -19.22 -13.85
C GLN A 298 15.52 -19.98 -12.61
N GLU A 299 16.24 -19.91 -11.48
CA GLU A 299 15.83 -20.51 -10.22
C GLU A 299 14.49 -19.96 -9.72
N MET A 300 14.24 -18.66 -9.89
CA MET A 300 12.98 -18.02 -9.53
C MET A 300 11.82 -18.56 -10.38
N ARG A 301 12.06 -18.76 -11.69
CA ARG A 301 11.06 -19.31 -12.62
C ARG A 301 10.68 -20.75 -12.25
N GLU A 302 11.68 -21.60 -12.01
CA GLU A 302 11.46 -22.99 -11.58
C GLU A 302 10.74 -23.07 -10.23
N HIS A 303 11.08 -22.16 -9.30
CA HIS A 303 10.38 -22.11 -8.03
C HIS A 303 8.91 -21.70 -8.19
N ALA A 304 8.62 -20.69 -9.02
CA ALA A 304 7.26 -20.25 -9.30
C ALA A 304 6.43 -21.36 -9.96
N GLN A 305 7.01 -22.08 -10.93
CA GLN A 305 6.37 -23.25 -11.57
C GLN A 305 6.05 -24.35 -10.56
N ARG A 306 7.01 -24.75 -9.74
CA ARG A 306 6.79 -25.75 -8.67
C ARG A 306 5.71 -25.30 -7.69
N MET A 307 5.64 -24.01 -7.36
CA MET A 307 4.58 -23.48 -6.48
C MET A 307 3.20 -23.60 -7.16
N GLN A 308 3.08 -23.21 -8.42
CA GLN A 308 1.84 -23.32 -9.19
C GLN A 308 1.36 -24.78 -9.31
N GLU A 309 2.28 -25.71 -9.58
CA GLU A 309 1.97 -27.15 -9.63
C GLU A 309 1.45 -27.67 -8.29
N ARG A 310 2.09 -27.29 -7.18
CA ARG A 310 1.65 -27.67 -5.83
C ARG A 310 0.27 -27.11 -5.49
N ILE A 311 -0.03 -25.88 -5.90
CA ILE A 311 -1.35 -25.28 -5.69
C ILE A 311 -2.41 -26.01 -6.52
N ARG A 312 -2.12 -26.28 -7.80
CA ARG A 312 -3.04 -27.06 -8.67
C ARG A 312 -3.30 -28.45 -8.12
N ALA A 313 -2.27 -29.15 -7.64
CA ALA A 313 -2.39 -30.49 -7.07
C ALA A 313 -3.18 -30.55 -5.74
N ARG A 314 -3.30 -29.42 -5.02
CA ARG A 314 -4.14 -29.32 -3.82
C ARG A 314 -5.60 -28.99 -4.12
N ARG A 315 -5.89 -28.56 -5.35
CA ARG A 315 -7.22 -28.11 -5.80
C ARG A 315 -7.95 -29.12 -6.68
N GLY A 316 -7.22 -30.04 -7.30
CA GLY A 316 -7.78 -31.21 -8.00
C GLY A 316 -7.89 -32.41 -7.07
#